data_AF-A0A8H5ITK1-F1
#
_entry.id   AF-A0A8H5ITK1-F1
#
_cell.length_a   1.000
_cell.length_b   1.000
_cell.length_c   1.000
_cell.angle_alpha   90.00
_cell.angle_beta   90.00
_cell.angle_gamma   90.00
#
_symmetry.space_group_name_H-M   'P 1'
#
loop_
_entity.id
_entity.type
_entity.pdbx_description
1 polymer ?
#
loop_
_entity_poly.entity_id
_entity_poly.type
_entity_poly.pdbx_seq_one_letter_code
_entity_poly.pdbx_strand_id
1 'polypeptide(L)'
;MTSTTPPKHQTLEILDLSSPPAFTKPSKRINEGPDVARFLTSLAYRDIGTFILQLNHALCPRNQTSSPLPRTFPLNSKPPTSPSVQALQNLLAKVESFIDQAPPDPGPRRFGNVSFRKWYAIFEEHLDELLGEGLLGETLKIGDGKAKEEVSSYLLGGFGSVQRLDYGTGHELSFIAFLGCLWKLGYFKDGQQGGEIEREIVLKVIEPYLNVVRKLILTYTLEPAGSHGVWGLDDHSFMPYVFGSAQLTRPINDDEPMPLEGSVKGAPKPSDVTKAAVVEDQRQVNMYFSAIGFINDVKKGPFWEHSPILFDISGIRDGWGKINKGMIKMFNAEVLSKFPVVQHFPFGSLFSWDADPDAATPTQSVHMANQPTTAAPVPSGPGTTAPWAQAARMPVPPSAGIPYTRMPPPGPSSGSLGRPPRGAAPTSESTSAQITVTKAPWARDS
;
A
#
# COMPACT_ATOMS: atom_id res chain seq x y z
N MET A 1 -15.69 40.04 7.73
CA MET A 1 -15.75 38.60 8.05
C MET A 1 -15.71 37.85 6.73
N THR A 2 -14.51 37.55 6.24
CA THR A 2 -14.31 36.71 5.06
C THR A 2 -14.57 35.27 5.47
N SER A 3 -15.75 34.75 5.12
CA SER A 3 -16.10 33.34 5.22
C SER A 3 -15.11 32.54 4.38
N THR A 4 -14.04 32.08 5.01
CA THR A 4 -13.15 31.08 4.43
C THR A 4 -13.89 29.76 4.56
N THR A 5 -14.61 29.40 3.51
CA THR A 5 -15.12 28.03 3.33
C THR A 5 -13.93 27.10 3.52
N PRO A 6 -13.98 26.12 4.44
CA PRO A 6 -12.90 25.15 4.57
C PRO A 6 -12.67 24.49 3.20
N PRO A 7 -11.42 24.19 2.81
CA PRO A 7 -11.14 23.57 1.52
C PRO A 7 -11.87 22.24 1.46
N LYS A 8 -12.78 22.09 0.48
CA LYS A 8 -13.43 20.82 0.18
C LYS A 8 -12.36 19.75 -0.03
N HIS A 9 -12.57 18.55 0.52
CA HIS A 9 -11.72 17.41 0.23
C HIS A 9 -11.60 17.21 -1.28
N GLN A 10 -10.36 17.11 -1.76
CA GLN A 10 -10.11 16.90 -3.17
C GLN A 10 -10.59 15.50 -3.55
N THR A 11 -11.57 15.43 -4.45
CA THR A 11 -12.07 14.19 -5.02
C THR A 11 -11.51 14.01 -6.42
N LEU A 12 -11.32 12.76 -6.84
CA LEU A 12 -10.90 12.48 -8.21
C LEU A 12 -11.96 13.00 -9.18
N GLU A 13 -11.54 13.73 -10.21
CA GLU A 13 -12.45 14.33 -11.17
C GLU A 13 -13.10 13.26 -12.06
N ILE A 14 -14.41 13.40 -12.28
CA ILE A 14 -15.15 12.62 -13.27
C ILE A 14 -15.09 13.38 -14.59
N LEU A 15 -14.67 12.69 -15.65
CA LEU A 15 -14.51 13.28 -16.97
C LEU A 15 -15.84 13.78 -17.52
N ASP A 16 -15.78 14.91 -18.21
CA ASP A 16 -16.86 15.37 -19.06
C ASP A 16 -16.94 14.48 -20.31
N LEU A 17 -17.90 13.56 -20.30
CA LEU A 17 -18.12 12.61 -21.38
C LEU A 17 -18.70 13.25 -22.65
N SER A 18 -19.10 14.53 -22.60
CA SER A 18 -19.50 15.28 -23.81
C SER A 18 -18.28 15.68 -24.66
N SER A 19 -17.09 15.74 -24.05
CA SER A 19 -15.82 16.02 -24.70
C SER A 19 -14.72 15.13 -24.10
N PRO A 20 -14.78 13.80 -24.31
CA PRO A 20 -13.83 12.89 -23.70
C PRO A 20 -12.41 13.11 -24.25
N PRO A 21 -11.37 12.83 -23.44
CA PRO A 21 -9.99 12.89 -23.95
C PRO A 21 -9.80 11.88 -25.08
N ALA A 22 -8.80 12.12 -25.92
CA ALA A 22 -8.36 11.12 -26.89
C ALA A 22 -7.75 9.93 -26.13
N PHE A 23 -8.51 8.85 -25.98
CA PHE A 23 -8.03 7.65 -25.32
C PHE A 23 -6.81 7.07 -26.03
N THR A 24 -5.82 6.65 -25.24
CA THR A 24 -4.57 6.09 -25.74
C THR A 24 -4.33 4.72 -25.14
N LYS A 25 -3.73 3.83 -25.93
CA LYS A 25 -3.29 2.53 -25.45
C LYS A 25 -2.23 2.73 -24.35
N PRO A 26 -2.40 2.14 -23.15
CA PRO A 26 -1.44 2.29 -22.08
C PRO A 26 -0.06 1.80 -22.47
N SER A 27 0.96 2.54 -22.05
CA SER A 27 2.36 2.29 -22.42
C SER A 27 3.28 2.41 -21.21
N LYS A 28 4.35 1.61 -21.17
CA LYS A 28 5.38 1.72 -20.15
C LYS A 28 6.16 3.03 -20.32
N ARG A 29 6.29 3.82 -19.25
CA ARG A 29 7.05 5.09 -19.26
C ARG A 29 8.18 5.16 -18.24
N ILE A 30 8.14 4.35 -17.18
CA ILE A 30 9.19 4.28 -16.15
C ILE A 30 10.18 3.18 -16.53
N ASN A 31 11.34 3.54 -17.06
CA ASN A 31 12.39 2.62 -17.51
C ASN A 31 13.63 2.66 -16.63
N GLU A 32 13.91 3.80 -16.01
CA GLU A 32 15.03 4.00 -15.08
C GLU A 32 14.67 4.95 -13.93
N GLY A 33 15.57 5.11 -12.96
CA GLY A 33 15.34 5.92 -11.77
C GLY A 33 14.87 7.36 -12.03
N PRO A 34 15.49 8.13 -12.95
CA PRO A 34 15.02 9.47 -13.30
C PRO A 34 13.57 9.55 -13.77
N ASP A 35 13.04 8.51 -14.40
CA ASP A 35 11.63 8.49 -14.82
C ASP A 35 10.69 8.50 -13.62
N VAL A 36 11.09 7.94 -12.47
CA VAL A 36 10.30 8.03 -11.24
C VAL A 36 10.14 9.49 -10.81
N ALA A 37 11.17 10.32 -10.96
CA ALA A 37 11.05 11.74 -10.64
C ALA A 37 9.98 12.43 -11.52
N ARG A 38 9.90 12.06 -12.80
CA ARG A 38 8.87 12.55 -13.71
C ARG A 38 7.48 12.01 -13.35
N PHE A 39 7.38 10.73 -12.99
CA PHE A 39 6.14 10.14 -12.49
C PHE A 39 5.58 10.93 -11.31
N LEU A 40 6.41 11.25 -10.32
CA LEU A 40 6.01 11.99 -9.11
C LEU A 40 5.54 13.44 -9.37
N THR A 41 5.68 13.94 -10.60
CA THR A 41 5.16 15.24 -11.04
C THR A 41 4.10 15.11 -12.15
N SER A 42 3.59 13.90 -12.39
CA SER A 42 2.60 13.63 -13.45
C SER A 42 1.15 13.73 -12.95
N LEU A 43 0.23 13.95 -13.89
CA LEU A 43 -1.22 13.88 -13.63
C LEU A 43 -1.63 12.50 -13.09
N ALA A 44 -1.03 11.41 -13.59
CA ALA A 44 -1.27 10.06 -13.09
C ALA A 44 -0.99 9.94 -11.59
N TYR A 45 0.18 10.42 -11.14
CA TYR A 45 0.55 10.38 -9.73
C TYR A 45 -0.41 11.18 -8.86
N ARG A 46 -0.78 12.40 -9.28
CA ARG A 46 -1.81 13.23 -8.62
C ARG A 46 -3.14 12.49 -8.49
N ASP A 47 -3.62 11.92 -9.59
CA ASP A 47 -4.94 11.29 -9.65
C ASP A 47 -4.98 10.00 -8.81
N ILE A 48 -3.92 9.17 -8.84
CA ILE A 48 -3.76 8.00 -7.97
C ILE A 48 -3.81 8.40 -6.50
N GLY A 49 -3.00 9.40 -6.11
CA GLY A 49 -2.95 9.90 -4.74
C GLY A 49 -4.31 10.44 -4.28
N THR A 50 -4.97 11.23 -5.13
CA THR A 50 -6.29 11.80 -4.86
C THR A 50 -7.34 10.70 -4.63
N PHE A 51 -7.38 9.69 -5.49
CA PHE A 51 -8.35 8.60 -5.37
C PHE A 51 -8.16 7.78 -4.09
N ILE A 52 -6.91 7.42 -3.77
CA ILE A 52 -6.61 6.66 -2.54
C ILE A 52 -7.01 7.46 -1.30
N LEU A 53 -6.72 8.77 -1.26
CA LEU A 53 -7.11 9.63 -0.15
C LEU A 53 -8.62 9.80 -0.03
N GLN A 54 -9.31 9.92 -1.16
CA GLN A 54 -10.77 9.96 -1.21
C GLN A 54 -11.39 8.67 -0.62
N LEU A 55 -10.92 7.49 -1.05
CA LEU A 55 -11.37 6.21 -0.53
C LEU A 55 -11.03 6.05 0.97
N ASN A 56 -9.85 6.50 1.39
CA ASN A 56 -9.40 6.46 2.77
C ASN A 56 -10.27 7.32 3.69
N HIS A 57 -10.65 8.53 3.26
CA HIS A 57 -11.53 9.42 4.03
C HIS A 57 -12.93 8.85 4.24
N ALA A 58 -13.46 8.15 3.24
CA ALA A 58 -14.76 7.50 3.30
C ALA A 58 -14.86 6.41 4.40
N LEU A 59 -13.72 5.84 4.80
CA LEU A 59 -13.61 4.80 5.82
C LEU A 59 -13.46 5.35 7.25
N CYS A 60 -13.20 6.64 7.41
CA CYS A 60 -13.07 7.28 8.72
C CYS A 60 -14.43 7.34 9.43
N PRO A 61 -14.57 6.85 10.68
CA PRO A 61 -15.83 6.89 11.43
C PRO A 61 -16.48 8.27 11.45
N ARG A 62 -17.81 8.32 11.51
CA ARG A 62 -18.58 9.59 11.47
C ARG A 62 -19.31 9.85 12.77
N ASN A 63 -19.30 11.10 13.23
CA ASN A 63 -20.23 11.55 14.26
C ASN A 63 -21.67 11.47 13.75
N GLN A 64 -22.62 11.23 14.66
CA GLN A 64 -24.04 11.19 14.31
C GLN A 64 -24.81 12.13 15.22
N THR A 65 -25.62 13.02 14.66
CA THR A 65 -26.53 13.86 15.45
C THR A 65 -27.62 13.02 16.14
N SER A 66 -27.99 11.89 15.52
CA SER A 66 -29.06 11.01 15.99
C SER A 66 -28.62 9.95 17.01
N SER A 67 -27.32 9.82 17.30
CA SER A 67 -26.80 8.76 18.18
C SER A 67 -25.54 9.23 18.93
N PRO A 68 -25.40 8.94 20.23
CA PRO A 68 -24.16 9.22 20.96
C PRO A 68 -23.01 8.28 20.54
N LEU A 69 -23.31 7.20 19.82
CA LEU A 69 -22.32 6.30 19.26
C LEU A 69 -21.99 6.74 17.82
N PRO A 70 -20.69 6.75 17.44
CA PRO A 70 -20.29 7.08 16.09
C PRO A 70 -20.68 5.97 15.11
N ARG A 71 -20.93 6.37 13.86
CA ARG A 71 -21.09 5.46 12.74
C ARG A 71 -19.73 4.90 12.36
N THR A 72 -19.59 3.58 12.43
CA THR A 72 -18.39 2.84 12.01
C THR A 72 -18.70 2.00 10.78
N PHE A 73 -17.65 1.53 10.10
CA PHE A 73 -17.77 0.92 8.77
C PHE A 73 -17.03 -0.42 8.70
N PRO A 74 -17.50 -1.47 9.40
CA PRO A 74 -16.83 -2.77 9.40
C PRO A 74 -17.01 -3.52 8.07
N LEU A 75 -16.12 -4.48 7.81
CA LEU A 75 -16.14 -5.33 6.60
C LEU A 75 -17.48 -6.08 6.43
N ASN A 76 -18.00 -6.65 7.52
CA ASN A 76 -19.27 -7.38 7.58
C ASN A 76 -20.52 -6.47 7.56
N SER A 77 -20.40 -5.26 7.01
CA SER A 77 -21.53 -4.36 6.74
C SER A 77 -22.54 -4.95 5.74
N LYS A 78 -23.72 -4.32 5.63
CA LYS A 78 -24.82 -4.71 4.73
C LYS A 78 -24.33 -4.98 3.28
N PRO A 79 -25.04 -5.83 2.52
CA PRO A 79 -24.73 -6.05 1.10
C PRO A 79 -24.76 -4.72 0.33
N PRO A 80 -23.97 -4.61 -0.77
CA PRO A 80 -23.93 -3.39 -1.55
C PRO A 80 -25.29 -3.07 -2.15
N THR A 81 -25.59 -1.78 -2.22
CA THR A 81 -26.88 -1.30 -2.75
C THR A 81 -26.76 -0.77 -4.17
N SER A 82 -25.54 -0.41 -4.60
CA SER A 82 -25.29 0.15 -5.93
C SER A 82 -25.11 -0.93 -7.01
N PRO A 83 -25.88 -0.88 -8.11
CA PRO A 83 -25.70 -1.75 -9.28
C PRO A 83 -24.25 -1.84 -9.81
N SER A 84 -23.51 -0.73 -9.82
CA SER A 84 -22.09 -0.69 -10.24
C SER A 84 -21.20 -1.57 -9.37
N VAL A 85 -21.39 -1.52 -8.06
CA VAL A 85 -20.64 -2.33 -7.09
C VAL A 85 -21.01 -3.80 -7.21
N GLN A 86 -22.30 -4.11 -7.34
CA GLN A 86 -22.78 -5.49 -7.53
C GLN A 86 -22.22 -6.12 -8.82
N ALA A 87 -22.17 -5.36 -9.91
CA ALA A 87 -21.58 -5.83 -11.16
C ALA A 87 -20.08 -6.17 -11.03
N LEU A 88 -19.30 -5.35 -10.30
CA LEU A 88 -17.89 -5.66 -10.02
C LEU A 88 -17.72 -6.85 -9.07
N GLN A 89 -18.64 -7.07 -8.13
CA GLN A 89 -18.62 -8.29 -7.31
C GLN A 89 -18.85 -9.54 -8.16
N ASN A 90 -19.78 -9.49 -9.10
CA ASN A 90 -20.03 -10.60 -10.02
C ASN A 90 -18.81 -10.85 -10.92
N LEU A 91 -18.15 -9.79 -11.40
CA LEU A 91 -16.89 -9.91 -12.15
C LEU A 91 -15.83 -10.62 -11.31
N LEU A 92 -15.61 -10.20 -10.05
CA LEU A 92 -14.64 -10.82 -9.16
C LEU A 92 -14.98 -12.29 -8.86
N ALA A 93 -16.25 -12.61 -8.66
CA ALA A 93 -16.71 -13.99 -8.46
C ALA A 93 -16.43 -14.87 -9.68
N LYS A 94 -16.64 -14.36 -10.91
CA LYS A 94 -16.28 -15.06 -12.15
C LYS A 94 -14.76 -15.28 -12.22
N VAL A 95 -13.96 -14.24 -11.96
CA VAL A 95 -12.48 -14.33 -11.94
C VAL A 95 -11.99 -15.35 -10.91
N GLU A 96 -12.60 -15.40 -9.72
CA GLU A 96 -12.30 -16.39 -8.70
C GLU A 96 -12.63 -17.83 -9.16
N SER A 97 -13.78 -18.00 -9.83
CA SER A 97 -14.25 -19.32 -10.31
C SER A 97 -13.31 -19.95 -11.34
N PHE A 98 -12.52 -19.15 -12.06
CA PHE A 98 -11.52 -19.67 -12.99
C PHE A 98 -10.43 -20.48 -12.29
N ILE A 99 -10.24 -20.32 -10.97
CA ILE A 99 -9.31 -21.14 -10.18
C ILE A 99 -9.70 -22.62 -10.26
N ASP A 100 -10.99 -22.93 -10.25
CA ASP A 100 -11.49 -24.31 -10.32
C ASP A 100 -11.18 -24.97 -11.68
N GLN A 101 -11.02 -24.16 -12.73
CA GLN A 101 -10.67 -24.62 -14.09
C GLN A 101 -9.15 -24.78 -14.30
N ALA A 102 -8.35 -24.25 -13.37
CA ALA A 102 -6.89 -24.30 -13.40
C ALA A 102 -6.33 -24.90 -12.08
N PRO A 103 -6.67 -26.15 -11.74
CA PRO A 103 -6.19 -26.75 -10.50
C PRO A 103 -4.66 -26.74 -10.41
N PRO A 104 -4.08 -26.55 -9.21
CA PRO A 104 -2.64 -26.51 -9.05
C PRO A 104 -2.02 -27.86 -9.41
N ASP A 105 -0.97 -27.83 -10.22
CA ASP A 105 -0.24 -29.04 -10.56
C ASP A 105 0.35 -29.69 -9.28
N PRO A 106 0.32 -31.04 -9.15
CA PRO A 106 0.70 -31.73 -7.92
C PRO A 106 2.21 -31.72 -7.67
N GLY A 107 2.61 -32.05 -6.44
CA GLY A 107 4.00 -32.28 -6.01
C GLY A 107 4.67 -31.11 -5.29
N PRO A 108 5.81 -31.35 -4.59
CA PRO A 108 6.54 -30.32 -3.87
C PRO A 108 7.22 -29.34 -4.85
N ARG A 109 7.17 -28.04 -4.54
CA ARG A 109 7.70 -26.98 -5.40
C ARG A 109 8.54 -26.00 -4.59
N ARG A 110 9.54 -25.42 -5.24
CA ARG A 110 10.39 -24.35 -4.67
C ARG A 110 9.97 -22.95 -5.09
N PHE A 111 9.29 -22.84 -6.24
CA PHE A 111 8.82 -21.60 -6.84
C PHE A 111 7.31 -21.68 -7.08
N GLY A 112 6.72 -20.59 -7.55
CA GLY A 112 5.30 -20.51 -7.89
C GLY A 112 4.80 -21.64 -8.81
N ASN A 113 3.53 -22.01 -8.66
CA ASN A 113 2.87 -23.04 -9.42
C ASN A 113 2.55 -22.55 -10.83
N VAL A 114 3.07 -23.25 -11.84
CA VAL A 114 2.87 -22.91 -13.26
C VAL A 114 1.41 -22.94 -13.71
N SER A 115 0.51 -23.61 -12.98
CA SER A 115 -0.94 -23.58 -13.24
C SER A 115 -1.52 -22.17 -13.12
N PHE A 116 -0.85 -21.23 -12.44
CA PHE A 116 -1.20 -19.81 -12.49
C PHE A 116 -1.21 -19.25 -13.92
N ARG A 117 -0.30 -19.72 -14.79
CA ARG A 117 -0.29 -19.32 -16.21
C ARG A 117 -1.54 -19.79 -16.94
N LYS A 118 -2.03 -20.98 -16.60
CA LYS A 118 -3.28 -21.51 -17.14
C LYS A 118 -4.47 -20.68 -16.64
N TRP A 119 -4.53 -20.39 -15.34
CA TRP A 119 -5.56 -19.51 -14.78
C TRP A 119 -5.59 -18.15 -15.46
N TYR A 120 -4.42 -17.52 -15.62
CA TYR A 120 -4.31 -16.21 -16.23
C TYR A 120 -4.73 -16.24 -17.71
N ALA A 121 -4.37 -17.28 -18.47
CA ALA A 121 -4.81 -17.44 -19.85
C ALA A 121 -6.35 -17.58 -19.96
N ILE A 122 -6.99 -18.31 -19.05
CA ILE A 122 -8.47 -18.40 -18.98
C ILE A 122 -9.07 -17.02 -18.68
N PHE A 123 -8.47 -16.28 -17.75
CA PHE A 123 -8.91 -14.92 -17.44
C PHE A 123 -8.78 -13.98 -18.64
N GLU A 124 -7.65 -14.01 -19.37
CA GLU A 124 -7.44 -13.24 -20.59
C GLU A 124 -8.46 -13.60 -21.69
N GLU A 125 -8.77 -14.89 -21.86
CA GLU A 125 -9.76 -15.35 -22.84
C GLU A 125 -11.17 -14.80 -22.57
N HIS A 126 -11.56 -14.69 -21.30
CA HIS A 126 -12.88 -14.20 -20.89
C HIS A 126 -12.91 -12.67 -20.65
N LEU A 127 -11.78 -11.97 -20.78
CA LEU A 127 -11.67 -10.55 -20.45
C LEU A 127 -12.65 -9.69 -21.24
N ASP A 128 -12.80 -9.98 -22.54
CA ASP A 128 -13.68 -9.22 -23.41
C ASP A 128 -15.15 -9.34 -23.05
N GLU A 129 -15.57 -10.54 -22.60
CA GLU A 129 -16.91 -10.83 -22.09
C GLU A 129 -17.14 -10.10 -20.76
N LEU A 130 -16.22 -10.26 -19.80
CA LEU A 130 -16.31 -9.66 -18.47
C LEU A 130 -16.44 -8.12 -18.54
N LEU A 131 -15.66 -7.48 -19.42
CA LEU A 131 -15.69 -6.03 -19.62
C LEU A 131 -16.83 -5.57 -20.54
N GLY A 132 -17.46 -6.48 -21.29
CA GLY A 132 -18.56 -6.19 -22.22
C GLY A 132 -19.95 -6.32 -21.59
N GLU A 133 -20.06 -6.85 -20.38
CA GLU A 133 -21.31 -7.20 -19.74
C GLU A 133 -21.98 -6.01 -19.03
N GLY A 134 -23.30 -5.87 -19.23
CA GLY A 134 -24.16 -4.95 -18.49
C GLY A 134 -23.66 -3.50 -18.43
N LEU A 135 -23.78 -2.91 -17.24
CA LEU A 135 -23.40 -1.51 -16.97
C LEU A 135 -21.92 -1.23 -17.27
N LEU A 136 -21.05 -2.23 -17.06
CA LEU A 136 -19.62 -2.09 -17.31
C LEU A 136 -19.36 -1.97 -18.82
N GLY A 137 -19.97 -2.84 -19.62
CA GLY A 137 -19.90 -2.77 -21.07
C GLY A 137 -20.46 -1.46 -21.64
N GLU A 138 -21.56 -0.95 -21.11
CA GLU A 138 -22.12 0.35 -21.49
C GLU A 138 -21.15 1.50 -21.22
N THR A 139 -20.52 1.50 -20.05
CA THR A 139 -19.53 2.52 -19.67
C THR A 139 -18.27 2.44 -20.53
N LEU A 140 -17.80 1.23 -20.85
CA LEU A 140 -16.55 1.06 -21.59
C LEU A 140 -16.68 1.28 -23.11
N LYS A 141 -17.90 1.51 -23.62
CA LYS A 141 -18.12 1.98 -25.00
C LYS A 141 -17.69 3.43 -25.23
N ILE A 142 -17.45 4.20 -24.16
CA ILE A 142 -16.97 5.59 -24.25
C ILE A 142 -15.70 5.66 -25.11
N GLY A 143 -15.63 6.68 -25.98
CA GLY A 143 -14.49 6.88 -26.88
C GLY A 143 -14.34 5.77 -27.92
N ASP A 144 -15.45 5.28 -28.47
CA ASP A 144 -15.52 4.18 -29.45
C ASP A 144 -14.85 2.88 -28.96
N GLY A 145 -14.96 2.59 -27.66
CA GLY A 145 -14.37 1.40 -27.05
C GLY A 145 -12.88 1.53 -26.68
N LYS A 146 -12.22 2.65 -27.01
CA LYS A 146 -10.81 2.85 -26.65
C LYS A 146 -10.58 2.96 -25.14
N ALA A 147 -11.59 3.40 -24.38
CA ALA A 147 -11.55 3.34 -22.93
C ALA A 147 -11.40 1.90 -22.42
N LYS A 148 -12.03 0.92 -23.09
CA LYS A 148 -11.93 -0.51 -22.76
C LYS A 148 -10.49 -1.01 -22.82
N GLU A 149 -9.73 -0.62 -23.86
CA GLU A 149 -8.32 -1.02 -24.01
C GLU A 149 -7.44 -0.51 -22.87
N GLU A 150 -7.69 0.72 -22.40
CA GLU A 150 -6.95 1.27 -21.27
C GLU A 150 -7.34 0.60 -19.95
N VAL A 151 -8.65 0.46 -19.71
CA VAL A 151 -9.19 -0.16 -18.49
C VAL A 151 -8.78 -1.63 -18.36
N SER A 152 -8.79 -2.39 -19.46
CA SER A 152 -8.43 -3.81 -19.48
C SER A 152 -6.97 -4.03 -19.07
N SER A 153 -6.06 -3.14 -19.47
CA SER A 153 -4.65 -3.21 -19.09
C SER A 153 -4.46 -3.13 -17.57
N TYR A 154 -5.21 -2.27 -16.89
CA TYR A 154 -5.11 -2.13 -15.43
C TYR A 154 -5.75 -3.32 -14.70
N LEU A 155 -6.87 -3.84 -15.22
CA LEU A 155 -7.53 -5.02 -14.65
C LEU A 155 -6.63 -6.26 -14.73
N LEU A 156 -6.06 -6.55 -15.90
CA LEU A 156 -5.12 -7.65 -16.09
C LEU A 156 -3.88 -7.51 -15.21
N GLY A 157 -3.29 -6.31 -15.16
CA GLY A 157 -2.15 -6.00 -14.29
C GLY A 157 -2.45 -6.16 -12.80
N GLY A 158 -3.72 -6.26 -12.41
CA GLY A 158 -4.20 -6.38 -11.04
C GLY A 158 -3.95 -7.72 -10.35
N PHE A 159 -3.57 -8.79 -11.07
CA PHE A 159 -3.58 -10.16 -10.49
C PHE A 159 -2.23 -10.87 -10.39
N GLY A 160 -1.12 -10.19 -10.72
CA GLY A 160 0.24 -10.74 -10.62
C GLY A 160 0.96 -10.86 -11.96
N SER A 161 2.19 -11.38 -11.95
CA SER A 161 3.01 -11.60 -13.15
C SER A 161 2.97 -13.06 -13.59
N VAL A 162 2.50 -13.32 -14.81
CA VAL A 162 2.50 -14.67 -15.44
C VAL A 162 3.92 -15.21 -15.64
N GLN A 163 4.87 -14.33 -15.98
CA GLN A 163 6.24 -14.73 -16.26
C GLN A 163 6.96 -15.10 -14.96
N ARG A 164 6.84 -14.27 -13.93
CA ARG A 164 7.55 -14.41 -12.65
C ARG A 164 6.83 -15.26 -11.62
N LEU A 165 5.53 -15.51 -11.81
CA LEU A 165 4.66 -16.22 -10.85
C LEU A 165 4.67 -15.53 -9.47
N ASP A 166 4.62 -14.19 -9.50
CA ASP A 166 4.67 -13.34 -8.32
C ASP A 166 3.48 -12.37 -8.26
N TYR A 167 3.21 -11.85 -7.07
CA TYR A 167 2.24 -10.80 -6.81
C TYR A 167 2.81 -9.81 -5.78
N GLY A 168 2.45 -8.54 -5.89
CA GLY A 168 2.87 -7.51 -4.93
C GLY A 168 2.17 -6.18 -5.13
N THR A 169 2.66 -5.16 -4.42
CA THR A 169 2.01 -3.85 -4.31
C THR A 169 1.85 -3.09 -5.64
N GLY A 170 2.68 -3.37 -6.64
CA GLY A 170 2.51 -2.83 -8.00
C GLY A 170 1.27 -3.38 -8.71
N HIS A 171 0.92 -4.66 -8.46
CA HIS A 171 -0.29 -5.28 -8.98
C HIS A 171 -1.53 -4.78 -8.22
N GLU A 172 -1.43 -4.67 -6.89
CA GLU A 172 -2.47 -4.01 -6.08
C GLU A 172 -2.77 -2.60 -6.58
N LEU A 173 -1.73 -1.80 -6.85
CA LEU A 173 -1.85 -0.46 -7.44
C LEU A 173 -2.55 -0.48 -8.81
N SER A 174 -2.28 -1.48 -9.65
CA SER A 174 -2.95 -1.64 -10.94
C SER A 174 -4.46 -1.86 -10.77
N PHE A 175 -4.88 -2.66 -9.78
CA PHE A 175 -6.31 -2.84 -9.50
C PHE A 175 -6.97 -1.56 -8.96
N ILE A 176 -6.27 -0.79 -8.12
CA ILE A 176 -6.76 0.53 -7.69
C ILE A 176 -6.89 1.49 -8.87
N ALA A 177 -5.95 1.47 -9.82
CA ALA A 177 -6.03 2.25 -11.05
C ALA A 177 -7.22 1.81 -11.92
N PHE A 178 -7.49 0.51 -12.04
CA PHE A 178 -8.70 0.01 -12.71
C PHE A 178 -9.97 0.65 -12.14
N LEU A 179 -10.12 0.66 -10.80
CA LEU A 179 -11.26 1.32 -10.15
C LEU A 179 -11.26 2.84 -10.35
N GLY A 180 -10.08 3.47 -10.33
CA GLY A 180 -9.94 4.89 -10.62
C GLY A 180 -10.34 5.25 -12.05
N CYS A 181 -10.04 4.41 -13.04
CA CYS A 181 -10.52 4.58 -14.41
C CYS A 181 -12.06 4.55 -14.46
N LEU A 182 -12.68 3.57 -13.79
CA LEU A 182 -14.14 3.47 -13.71
C LEU A 182 -14.76 4.70 -13.01
N TRP A 183 -14.11 5.21 -11.96
CA TRP A 183 -14.49 6.47 -11.33
C TRP A 183 -14.46 7.64 -12.32
N LYS A 184 -13.34 7.84 -13.02
CA LYS A 184 -13.18 8.93 -14.01
C LYS A 184 -14.19 8.84 -15.15
N LEU A 185 -14.58 7.63 -15.55
CA LEU A 185 -15.59 7.38 -16.58
C LEU A 185 -17.03 7.53 -16.05
N GLY A 186 -17.22 7.77 -14.74
CA GLY A 186 -18.54 7.95 -14.15
C GLY A 186 -19.32 6.66 -13.94
N TYR A 187 -18.64 5.51 -13.86
CA TYR A 187 -19.26 4.20 -13.63
C TYR A 187 -20.08 4.13 -12.34
N PHE A 188 -19.60 4.80 -11.29
CA PHE A 188 -20.19 4.78 -9.94
C PHE A 188 -21.22 5.90 -9.69
N LYS A 189 -21.81 6.48 -10.75
CA LYS A 189 -22.80 7.58 -10.65
C LYS A 189 -24.14 7.15 -10.07
N ASP A 190 -24.39 5.85 -9.96
CA ASP A 190 -25.57 5.24 -9.35
C ASP A 190 -25.54 5.26 -7.81
N GLY A 191 -24.38 5.55 -7.20
CA GLY A 191 -24.23 5.68 -5.75
C GLY A 191 -24.16 7.13 -5.26
N GLN A 192 -24.41 7.33 -3.96
CA GLN A 192 -24.24 8.64 -3.32
C GLN A 192 -22.75 8.94 -3.10
N GLN A 193 -22.23 9.92 -3.84
CA GLN A 193 -20.88 10.46 -3.67
C GLN A 193 -20.72 11.21 -2.34
N GLY A 194 -19.48 11.36 -1.89
CA GLY A 194 -19.17 12.03 -0.62
C GLY A 194 -19.06 11.05 0.55
N GLY A 195 -18.87 9.76 0.28
CA GLY A 195 -18.42 8.78 1.25
C GLY A 195 -19.17 7.45 1.22
N GLU A 196 -20.41 7.39 0.71
CA GLU A 196 -21.16 6.12 0.70
C GLU A 196 -20.69 5.20 -0.43
N ILE A 197 -20.67 5.68 -1.69
CA ILE A 197 -20.20 4.87 -2.81
C ILE A 197 -18.71 4.55 -2.73
N GLU A 198 -17.89 5.50 -2.27
CA GLU A 198 -16.46 5.30 -2.02
C GLU A 198 -16.21 4.18 -1.01
N ARG A 199 -17.04 4.12 0.04
CA ARG A 199 -16.98 3.06 1.03
C ARG A 199 -17.43 1.71 0.49
N GLU A 200 -18.49 1.68 -0.33
CA GLU A 200 -18.88 0.43 -1.00
C GLU A 200 -17.76 -0.07 -1.93
N ILE A 201 -17.07 0.82 -2.67
CA ILE A 201 -15.91 0.44 -3.49
C ILE A 201 -14.84 -0.26 -2.64
N VAL A 202 -14.48 0.31 -1.49
CA VAL A 202 -13.46 -0.31 -0.62
C VAL A 202 -13.94 -1.62 0.00
N LEU A 203 -15.08 -1.60 0.69
CA LEU A 203 -15.53 -2.74 1.49
C LEU A 203 -16.11 -3.89 0.65
N LYS A 204 -16.65 -3.58 -0.53
CA LYS A 204 -17.41 -4.52 -1.36
C LYS A 204 -16.77 -4.82 -2.71
N VAL A 205 -15.71 -4.11 -3.10
CA VAL A 205 -14.90 -4.45 -4.30
C VAL A 205 -13.44 -4.71 -3.93
N ILE A 206 -12.77 -3.79 -3.22
CA ILE A 206 -11.35 -3.95 -2.86
C ILE A 206 -11.14 -5.12 -1.88
N GLU A 207 -11.92 -5.24 -0.80
CA GLU A 207 -11.77 -6.40 0.11
C GLU A 207 -12.06 -7.74 -0.59
N PRO A 208 -13.15 -7.91 -1.38
CA PRO A 208 -13.33 -9.13 -2.16
C PRO A 208 -12.19 -9.41 -3.16
N TYR A 209 -11.65 -8.39 -3.83
CA TYR A 209 -10.47 -8.54 -4.67
C TYR A 209 -9.26 -9.09 -3.88
N LEU A 210 -9.00 -8.55 -2.69
CA LEU A 210 -7.92 -9.04 -1.82
C LEU A 210 -8.15 -10.51 -1.41
N ASN A 211 -9.39 -10.94 -1.21
CA ASN A 211 -9.71 -12.34 -0.95
C ASN A 211 -9.39 -13.24 -2.15
N VAL A 212 -9.73 -12.81 -3.37
CA VAL A 212 -9.35 -13.52 -4.60
C VAL A 212 -7.83 -13.61 -4.70
N VAL A 213 -7.11 -12.51 -4.48
CA VAL A 213 -5.64 -12.48 -4.49
C VAL A 213 -5.03 -13.43 -3.45
N ARG A 214 -5.51 -13.42 -2.20
CA ARG A 214 -5.06 -14.35 -1.15
C ARG A 214 -5.27 -15.80 -1.58
N LYS A 215 -6.42 -16.11 -2.21
CA LYS A 215 -6.70 -17.45 -2.75
C LYS A 215 -5.73 -17.82 -3.88
N LEU A 216 -5.40 -16.90 -4.77
CA LEU A 216 -4.40 -17.11 -5.82
C LEU A 216 -3.00 -17.34 -5.24
N ILE A 217 -2.57 -16.53 -4.27
CA ILE A 217 -1.28 -16.68 -3.58
C ILE A 217 -1.19 -18.06 -2.93
N LEU A 218 -2.22 -18.49 -2.19
CA LEU A 218 -2.21 -19.80 -1.54
C LEU A 218 -2.29 -20.96 -2.54
N THR A 219 -3.19 -20.88 -3.53
CA THR A 219 -3.44 -21.97 -4.49
C THR A 219 -2.24 -22.19 -5.40
N TYR A 220 -1.62 -21.10 -5.87
CA TYR A 220 -0.50 -21.16 -6.79
C TYR A 220 0.85 -20.86 -6.16
N THR A 221 0.92 -20.68 -4.84
CA THR A 221 2.17 -20.40 -4.12
C THR A 221 2.94 -19.23 -4.75
N LEU A 222 2.22 -18.14 -5.06
CA LEU A 222 2.83 -16.98 -5.74
C LEU A 222 3.90 -16.34 -4.85
N GLU A 223 4.99 -15.92 -5.48
CA GLU A 223 6.09 -15.28 -4.76
C GLU A 223 5.78 -13.79 -4.48
N PRO A 224 6.37 -13.22 -3.42
CA PRO A 224 6.32 -11.78 -3.20
C PRO A 224 7.07 -11.00 -4.29
N ALA A 225 6.37 -10.14 -5.03
CA ALA A 225 6.97 -9.28 -6.04
C ALA A 225 7.64 -8.07 -5.39
N GLY A 226 8.92 -7.83 -5.70
CA GLY A 226 9.68 -6.74 -5.10
C GLY A 226 10.13 -7.08 -3.68
N SER A 227 10.99 -8.11 -3.56
CA SER A 227 11.44 -8.66 -2.27
C SER A 227 12.20 -7.62 -1.42
N HIS A 228 11.50 -7.01 -0.47
CA HIS A 228 12.13 -6.37 0.69
C HIS A 228 12.35 -7.38 1.83
N GLY A 229 11.79 -8.59 1.73
CA GLY A 229 11.83 -9.58 2.81
C GLY A 229 11.26 -8.98 4.09
N VAL A 230 11.94 -9.18 5.21
CA VAL A 230 11.57 -8.59 6.51
C VAL A 230 11.61 -7.06 6.55
N TRP A 231 12.15 -6.40 5.53
CA TRP A 231 12.20 -4.93 5.42
C TRP A 231 11.01 -4.32 4.68
N GLY A 232 10.05 -5.13 4.25
CA GLY A 232 8.77 -4.69 3.71
C GLY A 232 7.71 -4.55 4.79
N LEU A 233 6.66 -3.76 4.53
CA LEU A 233 5.49 -3.71 5.43
C LEU A 233 4.81 -5.07 5.50
N ASP A 234 4.54 -5.65 4.33
CA ASP A 234 3.93 -6.95 4.08
C ASP A 234 4.49 -7.49 2.75
N ASP A 235 4.38 -8.80 2.54
CA ASP A 235 4.94 -9.45 1.35
C ASP A 235 4.19 -9.07 0.06
N HIS A 236 2.89 -8.79 0.14
CA HIS A 236 2.01 -8.71 -1.02
C HIS A 236 1.21 -7.41 -1.11
N SER A 237 0.75 -6.87 0.03
CA SER A 237 -0.29 -5.84 0.07
C SER A 237 0.10 -4.59 0.87
N PHE A 238 -0.48 -3.45 0.53
CA PHE A 238 -0.33 -2.20 1.25
C PHE A 238 -1.68 -1.54 1.58
N MET A 239 -2.62 -1.56 0.64
CA MET A 239 -3.95 -0.93 0.77
C MET A 239 -4.79 -1.39 1.97
N PRO A 240 -4.79 -2.67 2.39
CA PRO A 240 -5.53 -3.08 3.59
C PRO A 240 -5.10 -2.33 4.84
N TYR A 241 -3.81 -1.96 4.95
CA TYR A 241 -3.27 -1.24 6.09
C TYR A 241 -3.65 0.25 6.06
N VAL A 242 -3.71 0.86 4.87
CA VAL A 242 -4.21 2.23 4.68
C VAL A 242 -5.69 2.28 5.07
N PHE A 243 -6.55 1.52 4.38
CA PHE A 243 -8.00 1.58 4.62
C PHE A 243 -8.41 1.01 5.98
N GLY A 244 -7.76 -0.05 6.43
CA GLY A 244 -8.04 -0.68 7.72
C GLY A 244 -7.68 0.19 8.91
N SER A 245 -6.58 0.97 8.82
CA SER A 245 -6.27 1.96 9.86
C SER A 245 -7.27 3.13 9.85
N ALA A 246 -7.79 3.53 8.68
CA ALA A 246 -8.83 4.55 8.56
C ALA A 246 -10.14 4.14 9.27
N GLN A 247 -10.53 2.86 9.20
CA GLN A 247 -11.73 2.34 9.89
C GLN A 247 -11.69 2.52 11.42
N LEU A 248 -10.50 2.70 12.00
CA LEU A 248 -10.28 2.70 13.45
C LEU A 248 -9.91 4.08 14.01
N THR A 249 -9.79 5.11 13.17
CA THR A 249 -9.48 6.48 13.59
C THR A 249 -10.62 7.09 14.42
N ARG A 250 -10.37 8.24 15.06
CA ARG A 250 -11.44 8.94 15.77
C ARG A 250 -12.56 9.39 14.81
N PRO A 251 -13.81 9.48 15.28
CA PRO A 251 -14.90 10.00 14.47
C PRO A 251 -14.69 11.45 14.05
N ILE A 252 -15.18 11.78 12.86
CA ILE A 252 -15.17 13.12 12.28
C ILE A 252 -16.57 13.55 11.82
N ASN A 253 -16.77 14.85 11.61
CA ASN A 253 -17.91 15.35 10.83
C ASN A 253 -17.63 15.23 9.33
N ASP A 254 -18.65 15.34 8.48
CA ASP A 254 -18.51 15.03 7.04
C ASP A 254 -17.50 15.94 6.30
N ASP A 255 -17.40 17.22 6.68
CA ASP A 255 -16.48 18.20 6.08
C ASP A 255 -15.12 18.30 6.79
N GLU A 256 -14.84 17.43 7.77
CA GLU A 256 -13.60 17.48 8.55
C GLU A 256 -12.51 16.59 7.92
N PRO A 257 -11.23 17.04 7.89
CA PRO A 257 -10.13 16.22 7.39
C PRO A 257 -9.89 14.95 8.18
N MET A 258 -9.13 14.05 7.55
CA MET A 258 -8.65 12.84 8.22
C MET A 258 -7.96 13.23 9.54
N PRO A 259 -8.35 12.59 10.66
CA PRO A 259 -7.77 12.92 11.95
C PRO A 259 -6.29 12.50 11.98
N LEU A 260 -5.45 13.38 12.53
CA LEU A 260 -4.01 13.12 12.62
C LEU A 260 -3.65 12.09 13.70
N GLU A 261 -4.51 11.96 14.72
CA GLU A 261 -4.32 11.15 15.92
C GLU A 261 -5.68 10.69 16.48
N GLY A 262 -5.64 9.75 17.42
CA GLY A 262 -6.79 9.20 18.10
C GLY A 262 -7.42 8.00 17.42
N SER A 263 -8.34 7.36 18.14
CA SER A 263 -9.06 6.16 17.71
C SER A 263 -10.52 6.25 18.10
N VAL A 264 -11.41 5.59 17.36
CA VAL A 264 -12.81 5.46 17.75
C VAL A 264 -12.95 4.66 19.04
N LYS A 265 -13.93 5.03 19.88
CA LYS A 265 -14.21 4.31 21.14
C LYS A 265 -14.48 2.84 20.84
N GLY A 266 -13.77 1.95 21.52
CA GLY A 266 -13.89 0.50 21.34
C GLY A 266 -12.99 -0.09 20.24
N ALA A 267 -12.21 0.73 19.53
CA ALA A 267 -11.20 0.20 18.61
C ALA A 267 -10.17 -0.65 19.37
N PRO A 268 -9.67 -1.75 18.77
CA PRO A 268 -8.54 -2.50 19.31
C PRO A 268 -7.33 -1.57 19.46
N LYS A 269 -6.44 -1.86 20.41
CA LYS A 269 -5.19 -1.10 20.55
C LYS A 269 -4.24 -1.46 19.40
N PRO A 270 -3.38 -0.55 18.93
CA PRO A 270 -2.34 -0.89 17.97
C PRO A 270 -1.51 -2.11 18.36
N SER A 271 -1.16 -2.25 19.64
CA SER A 271 -0.42 -3.40 20.17
C SER A 271 -1.13 -4.74 20.01
N ASP A 272 -2.46 -4.73 19.81
CA ASP A 272 -3.25 -5.96 19.71
C ASP A 272 -3.02 -6.72 18.41
N VAL A 273 -2.36 -6.12 17.39
CA VAL A 273 -1.94 -6.82 16.17
C VAL A 273 -0.99 -7.99 16.45
N THR A 274 -0.31 -7.97 17.60
CA THR A 274 0.61 -9.04 18.03
C THR A 274 -0.09 -10.18 18.77
N LYS A 275 -1.40 -10.04 19.04
CA LYS A 275 -2.19 -11.00 19.81
C LYS A 275 -3.07 -11.81 18.87
N ALA A 276 -2.64 -13.03 18.54
CA ALA A 276 -3.31 -13.90 17.56
C ALA A 276 -4.83 -14.05 17.79
N ALA A 277 -5.29 -14.20 19.04
CA ALA A 277 -6.72 -14.29 19.35
C ALA A 277 -7.49 -13.00 18.99
N VAL A 278 -6.93 -11.82 19.30
CA VAL A 278 -7.56 -10.55 18.93
C VAL A 278 -7.56 -10.37 17.42
N VAL A 279 -6.48 -10.76 16.75
CA VAL A 279 -6.42 -10.73 15.28
C VAL A 279 -7.52 -11.60 14.67
N GLU A 280 -7.71 -12.81 15.18
CA GLU A 280 -8.74 -13.73 14.67
C GLU A 280 -10.16 -13.18 14.88
N ASP A 281 -10.42 -12.52 16.01
CA ASP A 281 -11.71 -11.85 16.23
C ASP A 281 -11.90 -10.62 15.31
N GLN A 282 -10.84 -9.85 15.07
CA GLN A 282 -10.91 -8.57 14.34
C GLN A 282 -10.80 -8.72 12.82
N ARG A 283 -10.21 -9.80 12.31
CA ARG A 283 -9.96 -9.97 10.86
C ARG A 283 -11.24 -10.02 10.02
N GLN A 284 -12.39 -10.33 10.64
CA GLN A 284 -13.70 -10.35 9.99
C GLN A 284 -14.39 -8.98 9.91
N VAL A 285 -13.88 -7.98 10.64
CA VAL A 285 -14.52 -6.65 10.74
C VAL A 285 -13.62 -5.52 10.26
N ASN A 286 -12.30 -5.71 10.21
CA ASN A 286 -11.34 -4.66 9.87
C ASN A 286 -10.29 -5.13 8.84
N MET A 287 -10.02 -4.31 7.82
CA MET A 287 -9.08 -4.65 6.74
C MET A 287 -7.63 -4.79 7.20
N TYR A 288 -7.19 -4.01 8.20
CA TYR A 288 -5.84 -4.07 8.74
C TYR A 288 -5.65 -5.43 9.42
N PHE A 289 -6.57 -5.80 10.29
CA PHE A 289 -6.55 -7.10 10.96
C PHE A 289 -6.82 -8.27 10.00
N SER A 290 -7.57 -8.06 8.91
CA SER A 290 -7.73 -9.02 7.81
C SER A 290 -6.37 -9.38 7.19
N ALA A 291 -5.54 -8.37 6.88
CA ALA A 291 -4.19 -8.58 6.37
C ALA A 291 -3.24 -9.20 7.40
N ILE A 292 -3.28 -8.77 8.67
CA ILE A 292 -2.49 -9.40 9.75
C ILE A 292 -2.89 -10.87 9.95
N GLY A 293 -4.19 -11.18 9.86
CA GLY A 293 -4.70 -12.55 9.90
C GLY A 293 -4.11 -13.41 8.79
N PHE A 294 -4.06 -12.88 7.56
CA PHE A 294 -3.42 -13.58 6.45
C PHE A 294 -1.92 -13.82 6.67
N ILE A 295 -1.18 -12.85 7.24
CA ILE A 295 0.22 -13.06 7.65
C ILE A 295 0.33 -14.25 8.62
N ASN A 296 -0.53 -14.33 9.63
CA ASN A 296 -0.50 -15.41 10.61
C ASN A 296 -0.82 -16.78 10.01
N ASP A 297 -1.63 -16.81 8.94
CA ASP A 297 -1.94 -18.03 8.20
C ASP A 297 -0.68 -18.56 7.50
N VAL A 298 0.08 -17.69 6.83
CA VAL A 298 1.20 -18.07 5.96
C VAL A 298 2.59 -18.06 6.61
N LYS A 299 2.82 -17.21 7.60
CA LYS A 299 4.09 -17.12 8.35
C LYS A 299 3.97 -17.81 9.70
N LYS A 300 5.09 -18.35 10.19
CA LYS A 300 5.20 -19.02 11.49
C LYS A 300 6.35 -18.42 12.29
N GLY A 301 6.27 -18.54 13.61
CA GLY A 301 7.22 -17.95 14.54
C GLY A 301 6.68 -16.67 15.18
N PRO A 302 7.49 -16.01 16.02
CA PRO A 302 7.13 -14.75 16.65
C PRO A 302 6.92 -13.63 15.62
N PHE A 303 5.86 -12.84 15.80
CA PHE A 303 5.47 -11.78 14.86
C PHE A 303 6.59 -10.76 14.58
N TRP A 304 7.38 -10.42 15.60
CA TRP A 304 8.49 -9.47 15.49
C TRP A 304 9.67 -10.00 14.64
N GLU A 305 9.80 -11.32 14.46
CA GLU A 305 10.86 -11.90 13.63
C GLU A 305 10.53 -11.80 12.14
N HIS A 306 9.28 -12.06 11.78
CA HIS A 306 8.87 -12.16 10.37
C HIS A 306 8.13 -10.91 9.84
N SER A 307 7.72 -10.01 10.72
CA SER A 307 7.00 -8.76 10.41
C SER A 307 7.45 -7.59 11.30
N PRO A 308 8.77 -7.28 11.36
CA PRO A 308 9.31 -6.29 12.30
C PRO A 308 8.75 -4.87 12.10
N ILE A 309 8.51 -4.43 10.86
CA ILE A 309 7.95 -3.09 10.60
C ILE A 309 6.53 -2.94 11.18
N LEU A 310 5.67 -3.93 10.95
CA LEU A 310 4.32 -3.96 11.53
C LEU A 310 4.38 -4.07 13.06
N PHE A 311 5.36 -4.79 13.60
CA PHE A 311 5.60 -4.87 15.03
C PHE A 311 5.98 -3.50 15.62
N ASP A 312 6.89 -2.77 14.97
CA ASP A 312 7.28 -1.41 15.39
C ASP A 312 6.10 -0.43 15.33
N ILE A 313 5.30 -0.48 14.25
CA ILE A 313 4.08 0.32 14.08
C ILE A 313 3.08 0.05 15.22
N SER A 314 2.99 -1.20 15.70
CA SER A 314 2.12 -1.58 16.81
C SER A 314 2.46 -0.87 18.13
N GLY A 315 3.68 -0.32 18.25
CA GLY A 315 4.14 0.47 19.39
C GLY A 315 3.65 1.92 19.41
N ILE A 316 3.02 2.42 18.34
CA ILE A 316 2.54 3.80 18.24
C ILE A 316 1.37 4.02 19.23
N ARG A 317 1.51 5.04 20.08
CA ARG A 317 0.58 5.33 21.18
C ARG A 317 -0.48 6.37 20.86
N ASP A 318 -0.24 7.19 19.84
CA ASP A 318 -1.12 8.30 19.43
C ASP A 318 -2.42 7.82 18.75
N GLY A 319 -2.65 6.51 18.65
CA GLY A 319 -3.85 5.91 18.10
C GLY A 319 -3.81 5.68 16.58
N TRP A 320 -4.94 5.21 16.04
CA TRP A 320 -5.03 4.78 14.64
C TRP A 320 -4.97 5.93 13.64
N GLY A 321 -5.34 7.16 14.02
CA GLY A 321 -5.15 8.35 13.17
C GLY A 321 -3.67 8.56 12.82
N LYS A 322 -2.78 8.36 13.80
CA LYS A 322 -1.33 8.49 13.58
C LYS A 322 -0.79 7.39 12.69
N ILE A 323 -1.28 6.17 12.89
CA ILE A 323 -0.94 5.01 12.05
C ILE A 323 -1.41 5.25 10.62
N ASN A 324 -2.65 5.68 10.40
CA ASN A 324 -3.18 5.97 9.07
C ASN A 324 -2.36 7.03 8.34
N LYS A 325 -2.04 8.15 9.01
CA LYS A 325 -1.14 9.17 8.47
C LYS A 325 0.23 8.58 8.09
N GLY A 326 0.78 7.71 8.93
CA GLY A 326 2.03 6.98 8.68
C GLY A 326 1.92 6.06 7.46
N MET A 327 0.84 5.29 7.34
CA MET A 327 0.60 4.37 6.23
C MET A 327 0.52 5.11 4.90
N ILE A 328 -0.18 6.24 4.84
CA ILE A 328 -0.25 7.07 3.61
C ILE A 328 1.15 7.56 3.19
N LYS A 329 1.94 8.04 4.16
CA LYS A 329 3.32 8.51 3.87
C LYS A 329 4.22 7.36 3.41
N MET A 330 4.11 6.22 4.08
CA MET A 330 4.91 5.03 3.76
C MET A 330 4.50 4.44 2.40
N PHE A 331 3.21 4.45 2.04
CA PHE A 331 2.75 4.06 0.70
C PHE A 331 3.40 4.92 -0.38
N ASN A 332 3.44 6.23 -0.17
CA ASN A 332 4.08 7.14 -1.12
C ASN A 332 5.58 6.84 -1.28
N ALA A 333 6.29 6.54 -0.19
CA ALA A 333 7.73 6.30 -0.21
C ALA A 333 8.10 4.91 -0.75
N GLU A 334 7.39 3.87 -0.35
CA GLU A 334 7.76 2.47 -0.62
C GLU A 334 7.00 1.84 -1.79
N VAL A 335 5.91 2.46 -2.25
CA VAL A 335 5.21 2.04 -3.48
C VAL A 335 5.42 3.08 -4.58
N LEU A 336 4.82 4.27 -4.47
CA LEU A 336 4.80 5.23 -5.58
C LEU A 336 6.19 5.79 -5.95
N SER A 337 7.06 5.98 -4.97
CA SER A 337 8.42 6.50 -5.19
C SER A 337 9.46 5.40 -5.44
N LYS A 338 9.05 4.14 -5.59
CA LYS A 338 9.94 2.98 -5.62
C LYS A 338 10.02 2.38 -7.02
N PHE A 339 11.13 2.63 -7.73
CA PHE A 339 11.30 2.18 -9.12
C PHE A 339 10.93 0.70 -9.36
N PRO A 340 11.46 -0.28 -8.59
CA PRO A 340 11.13 -1.69 -8.82
C PRO A 340 9.62 -2.02 -8.77
N VAL A 341 8.86 -1.22 -8.03
CA VAL A 341 7.41 -1.39 -7.84
C VAL A 341 6.63 -0.73 -8.98
N VAL A 342 6.92 0.54 -9.30
CA VAL A 342 6.15 1.31 -10.29
C VAL A 342 6.64 1.17 -11.73
N GLN A 343 7.80 0.56 -12.00
CA GLN A 343 8.33 0.38 -13.36
C GLN A 343 7.38 -0.36 -14.31
N HIS A 344 6.43 -1.14 -13.78
CA HIS A 344 5.46 -1.91 -14.56
C HIS A 344 4.10 -1.21 -14.68
N PHE A 345 3.91 -0.05 -14.03
CA PHE A 345 2.66 0.71 -14.13
C PHE A 345 2.56 1.34 -15.54
N PRO A 346 1.53 0.99 -16.34
CA PRO A 346 1.36 1.56 -17.67
C PRO A 346 0.64 2.91 -17.59
N PHE A 347 0.88 3.79 -18.57
CA PHE A 347 0.29 5.12 -18.64
C PHE A 347 -0.50 5.30 -19.94
N GLY A 348 -1.75 5.74 -19.80
CA GLY A 348 -2.66 6.05 -20.90
C GLY A 348 -3.24 7.46 -20.74
N SER A 349 -4.47 7.65 -21.18
CA SER A 349 -5.18 8.93 -21.09
C SER A 349 -5.86 9.16 -19.74
N LEU A 350 -6.33 8.09 -19.09
CA LEU A 350 -7.01 8.15 -17.79
C LEU A 350 -6.00 8.33 -16.64
N PHE A 351 -4.81 7.76 -16.76
CA PHE A 351 -3.67 8.08 -15.89
C PHE A 351 -2.51 8.58 -16.75
N SER A 352 -2.50 9.90 -17.00
CA SER A 352 -1.58 10.52 -17.94
C SER A 352 -0.17 10.71 -17.37
N TRP A 353 0.82 10.45 -18.23
CA TRP A 353 2.24 10.74 -18.01
C TRP A 353 2.60 12.23 -18.16
N ASP A 354 1.63 13.05 -18.58
CA ASP A 354 1.82 14.49 -18.72
C ASP A 354 2.10 15.14 -17.37
N ALA A 355 2.91 16.20 -17.40
CA ALA A 355 3.26 16.94 -16.20
C ALA A 355 2.00 17.63 -15.63
N ASP A 356 1.81 17.49 -14.33
CA ASP A 356 0.81 18.26 -13.61
C ASP A 356 1.32 19.70 -13.44
N PRO A 357 0.64 20.72 -14.01
CA PRO A 357 1.11 22.10 -13.95
C PRO A 357 1.16 22.65 -12.51
N ASP A 358 0.39 22.04 -11.60
CA ASP A 358 0.33 22.41 -10.19
C ASP A 358 1.29 21.57 -9.31
N ALA A 359 2.11 20.70 -9.91
CA ALA A 359 3.05 19.87 -9.17
C ALA A 359 4.10 20.72 -8.44
N ALA A 360 4.29 20.43 -7.16
CA ALA A 360 5.39 21.02 -6.40
C ALA A 360 6.74 20.53 -6.94
N THR A 361 7.75 21.40 -6.95
CA THR A 361 9.11 21.04 -7.36
C THR A 361 9.62 19.87 -6.51
N PRO A 362 10.02 18.73 -7.10
CA PRO A 362 10.39 17.56 -6.35
C PRO A 362 11.64 17.81 -5.50
N THR A 363 11.55 17.54 -4.20
CA THR A 363 12.71 17.49 -3.30
C THR A 363 13.31 16.08 -3.38
N GLN A 364 14.59 15.97 -3.76
CA GLN A 364 15.25 14.67 -3.89
C GLN A 364 15.22 13.90 -2.56
N SER A 365 14.60 12.72 -2.57
CA SER A 365 14.61 11.81 -1.42
C SER A 365 15.85 10.91 -1.46
N VAL A 366 16.29 10.40 -0.30
CA VAL A 366 17.36 9.39 -0.21
C VAL A 366 17.03 8.14 -1.04
N HIS A 367 15.74 7.78 -1.14
CA HIS A 367 15.28 6.66 -1.95
C HIS A 367 15.33 6.93 -3.45
N MET A 368 15.25 8.19 -3.89
CA MET A 368 15.41 8.59 -5.30
C MET A 368 16.89 8.66 -5.69
N ALA A 369 17.76 9.10 -4.78
CA ALA A 369 19.19 9.21 -5.02
C ALA A 369 19.89 7.85 -5.23
N ASN A 370 19.34 6.78 -4.65
CA ASN A 370 19.93 5.43 -4.68
C ASN A 370 19.23 4.48 -5.67
N GLN A 371 18.50 4.99 -6.67
CA GLN A 371 17.85 4.13 -7.65
C GLN A 371 18.83 3.63 -8.72
N PRO A 372 18.68 2.38 -9.20
CA PRO A 372 19.54 1.83 -10.23
C PRO A 372 19.40 2.64 -11.53
N THR A 373 20.54 3.11 -12.05
CA THR A 373 20.67 3.73 -13.38
C THR A 373 21.27 2.72 -14.35
N THR A 374 20.83 2.76 -15.61
CA THR A 374 21.32 1.83 -16.65
C THR A 374 22.69 2.22 -17.22
N ALA A 375 23.31 3.29 -16.72
CA ALA A 375 24.61 3.75 -17.16
C ALA A 375 25.74 2.93 -16.50
N ALA A 376 26.42 2.09 -17.29
CA ALA A 376 27.70 1.51 -16.91
C ALA A 376 28.71 2.65 -16.62
N PRO A 377 29.48 2.62 -15.50
CA PRO A 377 30.49 3.62 -15.26
C PRO A 377 31.60 3.45 -16.31
N VAL A 378 31.85 4.48 -17.10
CA VAL A 378 33.02 4.57 -17.98
C VAL A 378 34.25 4.72 -17.06
N PRO A 379 35.24 3.81 -17.09
CA PRO A 379 36.39 3.94 -16.21
C PRO A 379 37.38 4.96 -16.79
N SER A 380 37.53 6.10 -16.13
CA SER A 380 38.63 7.03 -16.38
C SER A 380 39.54 7.12 -15.14
N GLY A 381 40.69 6.44 -15.23
CA GLY A 381 41.82 6.63 -14.31
C GLY A 381 42.41 5.34 -13.72
N PRO A 382 43.75 5.22 -13.61
CA PRO A 382 44.39 4.01 -13.12
C PRO A 382 44.42 4.01 -11.58
N GLY A 383 43.77 3.01 -10.96
CA GLY A 383 43.88 2.78 -9.52
C GLY A 383 42.65 2.08 -8.95
N THR A 384 42.62 0.76 -9.01
CA THR A 384 41.63 -0.06 -8.32
C THR A 384 41.96 -0.13 -6.83
N THR A 385 41.14 0.51 -5.99
CA THR A 385 40.99 0.15 -4.58
C THR A 385 39.51 0.03 -4.25
N ALA A 386 39.13 -1.13 -3.70
CA ALA A 386 37.75 -1.48 -3.41
C ALA A 386 37.17 -0.61 -2.26
N PRO A 387 35.84 -0.33 -2.26
CA PRO A 387 35.21 0.67 -1.38
C PRO A 387 35.22 0.36 0.12
N TRP A 388 35.60 -0.85 0.53
CA TRP A 388 35.62 -1.28 1.93
C TRP A 388 36.90 -0.88 2.68
N ALA A 389 37.90 -0.33 1.98
CA ALA A 389 39.20 0.02 2.57
C ALA A 389 39.21 1.28 3.47
N GLN A 390 38.08 2.00 3.61
CA GLN A 390 38.01 3.24 4.40
C GLN A 390 37.33 3.11 5.78
N ALA A 391 36.91 1.91 6.20
CA ALA A 391 36.22 1.72 7.48
C ALA A 391 37.14 1.70 8.74
N ALA A 392 38.44 1.98 8.61
CA ALA A 392 39.39 1.90 9.72
C ALA A 392 40.14 3.22 9.95
N ARG A 393 39.43 4.34 10.17
CA ARG A 393 40.01 5.57 10.76
C ARG A 393 38.98 6.29 11.63
N MET A 394 38.92 5.93 12.91
CA MET A 394 38.28 6.77 13.95
C MET A 394 39.27 7.84 14.43
N PRO A 395 38.85 9.09 14.71
CA PRO A 395 39.71 10.08 15.36
C PRO A 395 39.91 9.73 16.84
N VAL A 396 41.16 9.80 17.29
CA VAL A 396 41.58 9.58 18.69
C VAL A 396 41.41 10.87 19.49
N PRO A 397 40.76 10.90 20.68
CA PRO A 397 40.82 12.04 21.59
C PRO A 397 42.16 12.07 22.35
N PRO A 398 42.69 13.24 22.73
CA PRO A 398 44.07 13.36 23.21
C PRO A 398 44.26 12.69 24.57
N SER A 399 45.36 11.94 24.65
CA SER A 399 45.83 11.19 25.82
C SER A 399 46.41 12.09 26.91
N ALA A 400 46.24 11.69 28.17
CA ALA A 400 47.21 11.94 29.23
C ALA A 400 47.37 10.68 30.11
N GLY A 401 48.60 10.13 30.17
CA GLY A 401 49.08 9.30 31.28
C GLY A 401 49.21 7.78 31.07
N ILE A 402 50.44 7.33 30.77
CA ILE A 402 51.00 5.94 30.75
C ILE A 402 51.40 5.52 32.22
N PRO A 403 51.76 4.24 32.62
CA PRO A 403 51.93 2.95 31.91
C PRO A 403 51.28 1.67 32.53
N TYR A 404 51.03 0.72 31.62
CA TYR A 404 51.15 -0.75 31.63
C TYR A 404 51.62 -1.54 32.87
N THR A 405 50.97 -2.69 33.11
CA THR A 405 51.68 -4.00 33.25
C THR A 405 50.78 -5.19 32.85
N ARG A 406 51.41 -6.24 32.31
CA ARG A 406 50.88 -7.44 31.63
C ARG A 406 50.13 -8.45 32.53
N MET A 407 49.15 -9.14 31.91
CA MET A 407 48.63 -10.55 32.01
C MET A 407 49.18 -11.50 33.10
N PRO A 408 48.42 -12.53 33.60
CA PRO A 408 47.64 -13.51 32.80
C PRO A 408 46.33 -14.10 33.45
N PRO A 409 45.55 -14.97 32.75
CA PRO A 409 44.35 -15.68 33.25
C PRO A 409 44.70 -17.12 33.74
N PRO A 410 43.77 -18.07 34.04
CA PRO A 410 42.30 -18.06 34.32
C PRO A 410 41.90 -18.83 35.62
N GLY A 411 40.61 -18.85 36.00
CA GLY A 411 40.06 -19.87 36.92
C GLY A 411 38.63 -19.61 37.44
N PRO A 412 37.73 -20.61 37.54
CA PRO A 412 36.31 -20.42 37.86
C PRO A 412 35.98 -20.67 39.34
N SER A 413 35.00 -19.96 39.92
CA SER A 413 34.30 -20.42 41.13
C SER A 413 32.93 -19.76 41.36
N SER A 414 31.97 -20.64 41.61
CA SER A 414 30.67 -20.52 42.28
C SER A 414 30.54 -19.48 43.41
N GLY A 415 29.34 -18.91 43.60
CA GLY A 415 28.86 -18.49 44.94
C GLY A 415 27.92 -17.28 45.04
N SER A 416 26.61 -17.53 44.95
CA SER A 416 25.48 -17.03 45.79
C SER A 416 25.43 -15.61 46.42
N LEU A 417 24.30 -14.94 46.13
CA LEU A 417 23.41 -14.07 46.95
C LEU A 417 23.91 -12.72 47.56
N GLY A 418 23.22 -11.65 47.14
CA GLY A 418 23.11 -10.38 47.89
C GLY A 418 22.37 -9.27 47.13
N ARG A 419 21.22 -8.83 47.63
CA ARG A 419 20.46 -7.59 47.30
C ARG A 419 20.42 -6.76 48.61
N PRO A 420 20.02 -5.45 48.72
CA PRO A 420 19.73 -4.31 47.79
C PRO A 420 20.65 -3.07 48.10
N PRO A 421 20.44 -1.80 47.62
CA PRO A 421 19.18 -1.12 47.24
C PRO A 421 19.16 -0.20 46.00
N ARG A 422 17.95 0.32 45.77
CA ARG A 422 17.45 1.22 44.72
C ARG A 422 18.40 2.39 44.38
N GLY A 423 18.65 2.57 43.08
CA GLY A 423 19.27 3.76 42.47
C GLY A 423 18.65 4.00 41.09
N ALA A 424 18.55 5.27 40.71
CA ALA A 424 17.72 5.82 39.65
C ALA A 424 17.96 5.27 38.23
N ALA A 425 16.90 5.33 37.42
CA ALA A 425 16.87 4.98 36.01
C ALA A 425 17.76 5.91 35.15
N PRO A 426 18.56 5.38 34.22
CA PRO A 426 19.08 6.17 33.11
C PRO A 426 18.03 6.20 31.99
N THR A 427 17.71 7.43 31.58
CA THR A 427 16.94 7.80 30.40
C THR A 427 17.48 7.08 29.16
N SER A 428 16.66 6.21 28.55
CA SER A 428 16.93 5.70 27.22
C SER A 428 16.77 6.84 26.22
N GLU A 429 17.88 7.33 25.69
CA GLU A 429 17.88 8.12 24.46
C GLU A 429 17.21 7.29 23.38
N SER A 430 15.99 7.70 23.01
CA SER A 430 15.30 7.14 21.87
C SER A 430 16.08 7.57 20.63
N THR A 431 16.54 6.62 19.85
CA THR A 431 17.00 6.82 18.48
C THR A 431 15.83 7.30 17.62
N SER A 432 15.55 8.60 17.69
CA SER A 432 14.72 9.29 16.71
C SER A 432 15.55 9.41 15.44
N ALA A 433 15.56 8.35 14.63
CA ALA A 433 15.94 8.45 13.23
C ALA A 433 14.91 9.36 12.55
N GLN A 434 15.26 10.64 12.39
CA GLN A 434 14.54 11.58 11.56
C GLN A 434 14.63 11.10 10.11
N ILE A 435 13.63 10.32 9.68
CA ILE A 435 13.38 10.11 8.26
C ILE A 435 12.66 11.37 7.76
N THR A 436 13.42 12.31 7.20
CA THR A 436 12.86 13.46 6.49
C THR A 436 12.34 12.96 5.14
N VAL A 437 11.10 12.48 5.10
CA VAL A 437 10.41 12.04 3.87
C VAL A 437 9.85 13.24 3.12
N THR A 438 10.08 13.26 1.81
CA THR A 438 9.53 14.23 0.84
C THR A 438 8.03 14.43 1.03
N LYS A 439 7.60 15.68 1.17
CA LYS A 439 6.17 16.03 1.32
C LYS A 439 5.46 15.75 -0.01
N ALA A 440 4.53 14.81 -0.04
CA ALA A 440 3.68 14.60 -1.21
C ALA A 440 2.86 15.88 -1.48
N PRO A 441 2.68 16.33 -2.74
CA PRO A 441 2.04 17.62 -3.07
C PRO A 441 0.62 17.78 -2.48
N TRP A 442 -0.10 16.66 -2.32
CA TRP A 442 -1.45 16.58 -1.75
C TRP A 442 -1.48 16.42 -0.22
N ALA A 443 -0.35 16.15 0.44
CA ALA A 443 -0.25 15.97 1.88
C ALA A 443 0.05 17.29 2.61
N ARG A 444 -0.54 18.41 2.16
CA ARG A 444 -0.42 19.69 2.85
C ARG A 444 -0.97 19.52 4.26
N ASP A 445 -0.16 19.87 5.27
CA ASP A 445 -0.68 19.99 6.63
C ASP A 445 -1.77 21.06 6.58
N SER A 446 -3.01 20.64 6.83
CA SER A 446 -4.13 21.55 7.06
C SER A 446 -3.99 22.19 8.43
#